data_AF-A0A4P5SSQ7-F1
#
_entry.id   AF-A0A4P5SSQ7-F1
#
_cell.length_a   1.000
_cell.length_b   1.000
_cell.length_c   1.000
_cell.angle_alpha   90.00
_cell.angle_beta   90.00
_cell.angle_gamma   90.00
#
_symmetry.space_group_name_H-M   'P 1'
#
loop_
_entity.id
_entity.type
_entity.pdbx_description
1 polymer ?
#
loop_
_entity_poly.entity_id
_entity_poly.type
_entity_poly.pdbx_seq_one_letter_code
_entity_poly.pdbx_strand_id
1 'polypeptide(L)'
;MKIGLRDIEPNIARRIREMLDYMRTMEFQDHHHTHTPERDVLLAARTVLQRTDLPPVLVRFTFSVGVGFLTLLLVAGGINSGTIPGPMVIAAPLLGGLTYWHAWRVNKQERADDLDRSMTSEEVRAACSVINATPSETSYFESISLLLEIGTQLDTQTGKDILSELNVLIAQARQLQVHRDNLRAAINAESADALFAQREDLRTKLSRIADEAARRAMEQSIDLLETRCQAAQTLQPSLERVEAQQEVILQTLVSVQSSLARMKVAPAALTAPDIAVIQSSISEVTGQTQAVEQAVQEVMSVRSG
;
A
#
# COMPACT_ATOMS: atom_id res chain seq x y z
N MET A 1 7.53 -24.10 11.43
CA MET A 1 7.94 -23.16 10.37
C MET A 1 8.18 -21.79 11.00
N LYS A 2 9.20 -21.05 10.54
CA LYS A 2 9.42 -19.65 10.93
C LYS A 2 9.09 -18.78 9.71
N ILE A 3 8.15 -17.86 9.84
CA ILE A 3 7.87 -16.84 8.81
C ILE A 3 8.47 -15.54 9.32
N GLY A 4 9.45 -15.00 8.61
CA GLY A 4 9.99 -13.67 8.87
C GLY A 4 9.24 -12.59 8.11
N LEU A 5 9.43 -11.32 8.50
CA LEU A 5 8.89 -10.18 7.75
C LEU A 5 9.38 -10.15 6.29
N ARG A 6 10.56 -10.70 6.01
CA ARG A 6 11.09 -10.82 4.64
C ARG A 6 10.31 -11.79 3.74
N ASP A 7 9.56 -12.72 4.33
CA ASP A 7 8.82 -13.76 3.61
C ASP A 7 7.38 -13.30 3.27
N ILE A 8 6.97 -12.13 3.77
CA ILE A 8 5.65 -11.50 3.57
C ILE A 8 5.75 -10.49 2.42
N GLU A 9 4.64 -10.20 1.74
CA GLU A 9 4.58 -9.17 0.70
C GLU A 9 5.22 -7.85 1.19
N PRO A 10 6.17 -7.25 0.46
CA PRO A 10 7.04 -6.19 1.00
C PRO A 10 6.31 -4.96 1.55
N ASN A 11 5.21 -4.56 0.93
CA ASN A 11 4.45 -3.40 1.41
C ASN A 11 3.66 -3.72 2.68
N ILE A 12 3.11 -4.94 2.79
CA ILE A 12 2.47 -5.43 4.01
C ILE A 12 3.52 -5.60 5.12
N ALA A 13 4.66 -6.22 4.83
CA ALA A 13 5.76 -6.37 5.77
C ALA A 13 6.23 -5.02 6.33
N ARG A 14 6.30 -3.99 5.48
CA ARG A 14 6.58 -2.61 5.90
C ARG A 14 5.51 -2.07 6.85
N ARG A 15 4.22 -2.20 6.53
CA ARG A 15 3.11 -1.74 7.39
C ARG A 15 3.11 -2.47 8.73
N ILE A 16 3.31 -3.79 8.74
CA ILE A 16 3.44 -4.57 9.97
C ILE A 16 4.61 -4.05 10.80
N ARG A 17 5.79 -3.84 10.20
CA ARG A 17 6.96 -3.33 10.94
C ARG A 17 6.69 -1.96 11.54
N GLU A 18 6.20 -1.02 10.75
CA GLU A 18 5.84 0.33 11.22
C GLU A 18 4.86 0.25 12.39
N MET A 19 3.93 -0.70 12.36
CA MET A 19 2.97 -0.94 13.44
C MET A 19 3.61 -1.58 14.69
N LEU A 20 4.44 -2.61 14.52
CA LEU A 20 5.16 -3.25 15.62
C LEU A 20 6.10 -2.26 16.32
N ASP A 21 6.78 -1.41 15.55
CA ASP A 21 7.60 -0.32 16.08
C ASP A 21 6.75 0.66 16.87
N TYR A 22 5.58 1.04 16.33
CA TYR A 22 4.64 1.92 17.02
C TYR A 22 4.16 1.32 18.36
N MET A 23 3.69 0.08 18.36
CA MET A 23 3.25 -0.62 19.57
C MET A 23 4.37 -0.74 20.60
N ARG A 24 5.60 -1.08 20.17
CA ARG A 24 6.77 -1.13 21.04
C ARG A 24 7.06 0.23 21.68
N THR A 25 6.94 1.32 20.91
CA THR A 25 7.13 2.68 21.47
C THR A 25 6.00 3.13 22.39
N MET A 26 4.78 2.61 22.21
CA MET A 26 3.62 2.91 23.05
C MET A 26 3.64 2.12 24.36
N GLU A 27 3.94 0.82 24.33
CA GLU A 27 4.14 0.01 25.56
C GLU A 27 5.27 0.57 26.42
N PHE A 28 6.32 1.11 25.80
CA PHE A 28 7.41 1.79 26.52
C PHE A 28 6.96 3.09 27.20
N GLN A 29 5.85 3.71 26.76
CA GLN A 29 5.30 4.93 27.34
C GLN A 29 4.26 4.67 28.44
N ASP A 30 3.53 3.56 28.39
CA ASP A 30 2.47 3.25 29.38
C ASP A 30 3.01 2.77 30.73
N HIS A 31 4.27 2.34 30.82
CA HIS A 31 4.87 1.99 32.11
C HIS A 31 5.42 3.17 32.92
N HIS A 32 5.37 4.41 32.38
CA HIS A 32 5.92 5.57 33.09
C HIS A 32 5.05 6.83 33.19
N HIS A 33 3.88 6.95 32.56
CA HIS A 33 3.13 8.22 32.58
C HIS A 33 1.61 8.09 32.84
N THR A 34 1.14 8.78 33.87
CA THR A 34 -0.28 9.05 34.19
C THR A 34 -0.99 9.79 33.04
N HIS A 35 -2.19 9.33 32.67
CA HIS A 35 -3.05 9.96 31.67
C HIS A 35 -3.41 11.40 32.07
N THR A 36 -3.15 12.37 31.19
CA THR A 36 -3.64 13.74 31.31
C THR A 36 -4.46 14.13 30.07
N PRO A 37 -5.52 14.95 30.22
CA PRO A 37 -6.43 15.32 29.13
C PRO A 37 -5.75 16.08 27.97
N GLU A 38 -4.62 16.74 28.23
CA GLU A 38 -3.78 17.36 27.20
C GLU A 38 -3.21 16.33 26.20
N ARG A 39 -2.94 15.11 26.67
CA ARG A 39 -2.39 14.02 25.84
C ARG A 39 -3.45 13.41 24.94
N ASP A 40 -4.70 13.35 25.38
CA ASP A 40 -5.83 12.85 24.57
C ASP A 40 -6.12 13.82 23.41
N VAL A 41 -5.97 15.13 23.65
CA VAL A 41 -6.07 16.16 22.61
C VAL A 41 -4.92 16.05 21.60
N LEU A 42 -3.69 15.74 22.05
CA LEU A 42 -2.54 15.50 21.16
C LEU A 42 -2.66 14.21 20.35
N LEU A 43 -3.22 13.14 20.94
CA LEU A 43 -3.51 11.88 20.23
C LEU A 43 -4.62 12.06 19.17
N ALA A 44 -5.66 12.85 19.49
CA ALA A 44 -6.69 13.24 18.54
C ALA A 44 -6.14 14.14 17.41
N ALA A 45 -5.26 15.10 17.72
CA ALA A 45 -4.62 15.93 16.71
C ALA A 45 -3.67 15.13 15.78
N ARG A 46 -3.01 14.10 16.32
CA ARG A 46 -2.06 13.26 15.56
C ARG A 46 -2.75 12.26 14.64
N THR A 47 -3.90 11.72 15.04
CA THR A 47 -4.75 10.89 14.17
C THR A 47 -5.36 11.71 13.02
N VAL A 48 -5.64 13.00 13.24
CA VAL A 48 -6.07 13.92 12.17
C VAL A 48 -4.90 14.24 11.20
N LEU A 49 -3.66 14.37 11.68
CA LEU A 49 -2.47 14.58 10.84
C LEU A 49 -2.05 13.35 10.03
N GLN A 50 -2.41 12.13 10.45
CA GLN A 50 -2.24 10.91 9.64
C GLN A 50 -3.19 10.85 8.44
N ARG A 51 -4.18 11.74 8.35
CA ARG A 51 -5.10 11.84 7.21
C ARG A 51 -4.53 12.65 6.04
N THR A 52 -3.39 13.31 6.23
CA THR A 52 -2.67 14.00 5.15
C THR A 52 -1.51 13.15 4.67
N ASP A 53 -1.52 12.77 3.39
CA ASP A 53 -0.47 12.02 2.68
C ASP A 53 0.83 12.82 2.56
N LEU A 54 1.49 13.12 3.68
CA LEU A 54 2.85 13.64 3.68
C LEU A 54 3.81 12.50 4.04
N PRO A 55 4.78 12.16 3.16
CA PRO A 55 5.68 11.05 3.40
C PRO A 55 6.55 11.32 4.64
N PRO A 56 6.71 10.36 5.57
CA PRO A 56 7.51 10.49 6.80
C PRO A 56 9.01 10.72 6.55
N VAL A 57 9.44 10.67 5.28
CA VAL A 57 10.81 10.96 4.83
C VAL A 57 11.19 12.42 5.09
N LEU A 58 10.26 13.37 4.94
CA LEU A 58 10.56 14.81 5.06
C LEU A 58 10.93 15.23 6.49
N VAL A 59 10.32 14.61 7.52
CA VAL A 59 10.57 14.98 8.92
C VAL A 59 11.87 14.39 9.46
N ARG A 60 12.32 13.23 8.95
CA ARG A 60 13.62 12.65 9.32
C ARG A 60 14.81 13.26 8.56
N PHE A 61 14.59 13.76 7.35
CA PHE A 61 15.66 14.44 6.58
C PHE A 61 16.08 15.77 7.19
N THR A 62 15.15 16.55 7.76
CA THR A 62 15.48 17.88 8.32
C THR A 62 16.42 17.81 9.53
N PHE A 63 16.31 16.80 10.38
CA PHE A 63 17.19 16.64 11.55
C PHE A 63 18.60 16.15 11.19
N SER A 64 18.74 15.22 10.24
CA SER A 64 20.07 14.73 9.84
C SER A 64 20.84 15.72 8.97
N VAL A 65 20.15 16.48 8.12
CA VAL A 65 20.77 17.54 7.31
C VAL A 65 21.17 18.72 8.19
N GLY A 66 20.38 19.04 9.23
CA GLY A 66 20.68 20.14 10.17
C GLY A 66 22.02 19.97 10.91
N VAL A 67 22.35 18.77 11.40
CA VAL A 67 23.60 18.54 12.14
C VAL A 67 24.83 18.58 11.24
N GLY A 68 24.73 18.01 10.03
CA GLY A 68 25.80 18.08 9.02
C GLY A 68 26.02 19.48 8.47
N PHE A 69 24.96 20.26 8.30
CA PHE A 69 25.03 21.64 7.83
C PHE A 69 25.57 22.60 8.90
N LEU A 70 25.23 22.39 10.18
CA LEU A 70 25.73 23.19 11.30
C LEU A 70 27.23 22.98 11.54
N THR A 71 27.72 21.74 11.38
CA THR A 71 29.17 21.45 11.42
C THR A 71 29.91 22.08 10.24
N LEU A 72 29.32 22.07 9.05
CA LEU A 72 29.89 22.75 7.88
C LEU A 72 29.93 24.28 8.04
N LEU A 73 28.89 24.88 8.64
CA LEU A 73 28.82 26.31 8.95
C LEU A 73 29.82 26.74 10.04
N LEU A 74 30.02 25.93 11.08
CA LEU A 74 31.02 26.18 12.13
C LEU A 74 32.45 26.11 11.58
N VAL A 75 32.72 25.15 10.68
CA VAL A 75 34.03 25.05 10.01
C VAL A 75 34.24 26.21 9.04
N ALA A 76 33.24 26.59 8.24
CA ALA A 76 33.32 27.73 7.33
C ALA A 76 33.46 29.07 8.08
N GLY A 77 32.79 29.24 9.22
CA GLY A 77 32.89 30.43 10.06
C GLY A 77 34.26 30.57 10.74
N GLY A 78 34.85 29.47 11.20
CA GLY A 78 36.16 29.48 11.86
C GLY A 78 37.37 29.63 10.93
N ILE A 79 37.23 29.31 9.64
CA ILE A 79 38.26 29.54 8.61
C ILE A 79 38.44 31.04 8.35
N ASN A 80 37.36 31.83 8.37
CA ASN A 80 37.44 33.27 8.14
C ASN A 80 37.99 34.07 9.33
N SER A 81 37.95 33.52 10.55
CA SER A 81 38.48 34.19 11.76
C SER A 81 39.94 33.88 12.07
N GLY A 82 40.62 33.04 11.27
CA GLY A 82 42.05 32.72 11.44
C GLY A 82 42.40 31.93 12.72
N THR A 83 41.40 31.38 13.40
CA THR A 83 41.54 30.75 14.72
C THR A 83 41.68 29.22 14.68
N ILE A 84 41.46 28.59 13.52
CA ILE A 84 41.56 27.12 13.39
C ILE A 84 42.85 26.75 12.63
N PRO A 85 43.78 25.99 13.24
CA PRO A 85 44.98 25.54 12.55
C PRO A 85 44.65 24.61 11.37
N GLY A 86 45.26 24.87 10.22
CA GLY A 86 45.01 24.21 8.93
C GLY A 86 44.81 22.68 8.91
N PRO A 87 45.51 21.86 9.73
CA PRO A 87 45.28 20.40 9.72
C PRO A 87 43.92 19.97 10.30
N MET A 88 43.23 20.80 11.10
CA MET A 88 41.91 20.42 11.65
C MET A 88 40.77 20.52 10.64
N VAL A 89 40.92 21.31 9.57
CA VAL A 89 39.87 21.51 8.55
C VAL A 89 39.65 20.24 7.70
N ILE A 90 40.68 19.40 7.54
CA ILE A 90 40.61 18.16 6.75
C ILE A 90 40.02 17.00 7.57
N ALA A 91 40.17 17.00 8.89
CA ALA A 91 39.71 15.92 9.76
C ALA A 91 38.18 15.92 10.00
N ALA A 92 37.55 17.09 10.00
CA ALA A 92 36.12 17.24 10.29
C ALA A 92 35.18 16.51 9.29
N PRO A 93 35.33 16.63 7.96
CA PRO A 93 34.48 15.90 7.02
C PRO A 93 34.72 14.39 7.02
N LEU A 94 35.94 13.93 7.37
CA LEU A 94 36.23 12.51 7.53
C LEU A 94 35.51 11.92 8.75
N LEU A 95 35.51 12.63 9.89
CA LEU A 95 34.79 12.20 11.09
C LEU A 95 33.26 12.30 10.92
N GLY A 96 32.76 13.34 10.24
CA GLY A 96 31.33 13.46 9.90
C GLY A 96 30.86 12.38 8.92
N GLY A 97 31.68 12.08 7.89
CA GLY A 97 31.42 10.99 6.95
C GLY A 97 31.47 9.62 7.62
N LEU A 98 32.41 9.40 8.56
CA LEU A 98 32.53 8.13 9.29
C LEU A 98 31.34 7.92 10.24
N THR A 99 30.91 8.95 10.98
CA THR A 99 29.74 8.85 11.87
C THR A 99 28.45 8.66 11.08
N TYR A 100 28.27 9.37 9.96
CA TYR A 100 27.15 9.14 9.04
C TYR A 100 27.16 7.74 8.45
N TRP A 101 28.31 7.24 7.99
CA TRP A 101 28.46 5.90 7.44
C TRP A 101 28.19 4.82 8.50
N HIS A 102 28.70 4.99 9.72
CA HIS A 102 28.41 4.11 10.84
C HIS A 102 26.92 4.13 11.21
N ALA A 103 26.30 5.30 11.32
CA ALA A 103 24.87 5.42 11.60
C ALA A 103 24.02 4.78 10.50
N TRP A 104 24.38 4.98 9.23
CA TRP A 104 23.72 4.33 8.09
C TRP A 104 23.91 2.82 8.12
N ARG A 105 25.11 2.33 8.42
CA ARG A 105 25.42 0.89 8.50
C ARG A 105 24.68 0.22 9.65
N VAL A 106 24.66 0.84 10.84
CA VAL A 106 23.92 0.34 12.01
C VAL A 106 22.42 0.30 11.71
N ASN A 107 21.84 1.38 11.16
CA ASN A 107 20.42 1.41 10.79
C ASN A 107 20.08 0.39 9.68
N LYS A 108 21.00 0.13 8.75
CA LYS A 108 20.83 -0.92 7.74
C LYS A 108 20.92 -2.33 8.34
N GLN A 109 21.82 -2.54 9.30
CA GLN A 109 21.98 -3.80 10.03
C GLN A 109 20.75 -4.09 10.89
N GLU A 110 20.30 -3.13 11.69
CA GLU A 110 19.08 -3.23 12.50
C GLU A 110 17.86 -3.55 11.65
N ARG A 111 17.73 -2.93 10.47
CA ARG A 111 16.65 -3.27 9.51
C ARG A 111 16.74 -4.68 8.95
N ALA A 112 17.96 -5.20 8.73
CA ALA A 112 18.17 -6.56 8.26
C ALA A 112 17.84 -7.57 9.36
N ASP A 113 18.26 -7.30 10.60
CA ASP A 113 17.97 -8.15 11.75
C ASP A 113 16.46 -8.18 12.07
N ASP A 114 15.76 -7.05 11.93
CA ASP A 114 14.30 -7.00 12.07
C ASP A 114 13.54 -7.74 10.94
N LEU A 115 14.12 -7.83 9.73
CA LEU A 115 13.55 -8.59 8.61
C LEU A 115 13.62 -10.10 8.83
N ASP A 116 14.69 -10.55 9.50
CA ASP A 116 14.97 -11.95 9.80
C ASP A 116 14.29 -12.43 11.09
N ARG A 117 13.74 -11.51 11.89
CA ARG A 117 12.92 -11.84 13.06
C ARG A 117 11.68 -12.62 12.63
N SER A 118 11.54 -13.83 13.17
CA SER A 118 10.34 -14.63 13.00
C SER A 118 9.16 -13.99 13.73
N MET A 119 8.05 -13.84 13.04
CA MET A 119 6.81 -13.32 13.61
C MET A 119 6.03 -14.40 14.35
N THR A 120 5.35 -14.03 15.43
CA THR A 120 4.36 -14.90 16.09
C THR A 120 2.96 -14.69 15.49
N SER A 121 2.08 -15.68 15.65
CA SER A 121 0.69 -15.56 15.18
C SER A 121 -0.07 -14.43 15.90
N GLU A 122 0.29 -14.14 17.14
CA GLU A 122 -0.25 -13.03 17.94
C GLU A 122 0.21 -11.67 17.41
N GLU A 123 1.50 -11.53 17.06
CA GLU A 123 2.03 -10.30 16.45
C GLU A 123 1.32 -9.98 15.13
N VAL A 124 1.04 -10.99 14.29
CA VAL A 124 0.28 -10.81 13.05
C VAL A 124 -1.15 -10.34 13.31
N ARG A 125 -1.85 -10.93 14.30
CA ARG A 125 -3.22 -10.53 14.66
C ARG A 125 -3.28 -9.12 15.24
N ALA A 126 -2.33 -8.79 16.13
CA ALA A 126 -2.23 -7.47 16.70
C ALA A 126 -2.03 -6.43 15.59
N ALA A 127 -1.10 -6.68 14.66
CA ALA A 127 -0.91 -5.83 13.49
C ALA A 127 -2.19 -5.69 12.66
N CYS A 128 -2.91 -6.78 12.39
CA CYS A 128 -4.17 -6.75 11.63
C CYS A 128 -5.25 -5.89 12.30
N SER A 129 -5.33 -5.86 13.64
CA SER A 129 -6.36 -5.11 14.37
C SER A 129 -6.18 -3.59 14.28
N VAL A 130 -4.95 -3.12 14.09
CA VAL A 130 -4.61 -1.68 14.06
C VAL A 130 -4.48 -1.17 12.64
N ILE A 131 -4.12 -2.04 11.69
CA ILE A 131 -4.02 -1.71 10.28
C ILE A 131 -5.45 -1.63 9.71
N ASN A 132 -5.81 -0.51 9.08
CA ASN A 132 -7.04 -0.41 8.28
C ASN A 132 -6.88 -1.27 7.01
N ALA A 133 -7.07 -2.57 7.18
CA ALA A 133 -6.88 -3.59 6.17
C ALA A 133 -8.11 -3.69 5.27
N THR A 134 -7.89 -3.90 3.97
CA THR A 134 -8.98 -4.29 3.08
C THR A 134 -9.47 -5.71 3.41
N PRO A 135 -10.68 -6.13 2.99
CA PRO A 135 -11.16 -7.50 3.24
C PRO A 135 -10.16 -8.58 2.79
N SER A 136 -9.53 -8.41 1.62
CA SER A 136 -8.50 -9.32 1.11
C SER A 136 -7.25 -9.32 1.99
N GLU A 137 -6.82 -8.15 2.48
CA GLU A 137 -5.68 -8.05 3.41
C GLU A 137 -5.99 -8.75 4.75
N THR A 138 -7.21 -8.59 5.28
CA THR A 138 -7.65 -9.30 6.49
C THR A 138 -7.59 -10.81 6.31
N SER A 139 -8.19 -11.36 5.23
CA SER A 139 -8.13 -12.81 4.97
C SER A 139 -6.69 -13.31 4.76
N TYR A 140 -5.82 -12.50 4.16
CA TYR A 140 -4.40 -12.79 4.04
C TYR A 140 -3.68 -12.85 5.40
N PHE A 141 -3.90 -11.87 6.28
CA PHE A 141 -3.32 -11.89 7.64
C PHE A 141 -3.81 -13.07 8.47
N GLU A 142 -5.09 -13.39 8.38
CA GLU A 142 -5.69 -14.54 9.06
C GLU A 142 -5.09 -15.85 8.55
N SER A 143 -4.86 -15.96 7.23
CA SER A 143 -4.20 -17.11 6.61
C SER A 143 -2.74 -17.27 7.08
N ILE A 144 -1.98 -16.17 7.18
CA ILE A 144 -0.61 -16.20 7.76
C ILE A 144 -0.64 -16.64 9.22
N SER A 145 -1.58 -16.09 10.00
CA SER A 145 -1.73 -16.45 11.42
C SER A 145 -1.99 -17.95 11.58
N LEU A 146 -2.86 -18.53 10.75
CA LEU A 146 -3.12 -19.98 10.72
C LEU A 146 -1.89 -20.77 10.28
N LEU A 147 -1.16 -20.33 9.23
CA LEU A 147 0.08 -20.98 8.80
C LEU A 147 1.15 -21.02 9.90
N LEU A 148 1.27 -19.95 10.68
CA LEU A 148 2.19 -19.91 11.83
C LEU A 148 1.78 -20.89 12.92
N GLU A 149 0.49 -21.01 13.21
CA GLU A 149 -0.03 -21.93 14.23
C GLU A 149 0.14 -23.40 13.83
N ILE A 150 -0.06 -23.71 12.55
CA ILE A 150 0.01 -25.09 12.02
C ILE A 150 1.44 -25.46 11.62
N GLY A 151 2.38 -24.51 11.61
CA GLY A 151 3.71 -24.71 11.05
C GLY A 151 4.57 -25.80 11.69
N THR A 152 4.15 -26.41 12.81
CA THR A 152 4.78 -27.61 13.39
C THR A 152 4.28 -28.92 12.79
N GLN A 153 3.09 -28.91 12.19
CA GLN A 153 2.41 -30.04 11.57
C GLN A 153 2.62 -30.07 10.05
N LEU A 154 2.88 -28.91 9.46
CA LEU A 154 3.12 -28.77 8.03
C LEU A 154 4.62 -28.90 7.70
N ASP A 155 4.92 -29.59 6.60
CA ASP A 155 6.24 -29.54 5.99
C ASP A 155 6.64 -28.08 5.71
N THR A 156 7.92 -27.76 5.96
CA THR A 156 8.42 -26.39 5.82
C THR A 156 8.38 -25.92 4.37
N GLN A 157 8.56 -26.79 3.38
CA GLN A 157 8.49 -26.41 1.98
C GLN A 157 7.05 -26.08 1.57
N THR A 158 6.11 -26.95 1.91
CA THR A 158 4.67 -26.77 1.68
C THR A 158 4.17 -25.46 2.29
N GLY A 159 4.57 -25.15 3.52
CA GLY A 159 4.20 -23.89 4.16
C GLY A 159 4.76 -22.65 3.46
N LYS A 160 5.97 -22.73 2.90
CA LYS A 160 6.56 -21.66 2.09
C LYS A 160 5.85 -21.51 0.75
N ASP A 161 5.48 -22.62 0.12
CA ASP A 161 4.77 -22.61 -1.16
C ASP A 161 3.40 -21.94 -0.98
N ILE A 162 2.61 -22.34 0.03
CA ILE A 162 1.33 -21.68 0.34
C ILE A 162 1.52 -20.19 0.64
N LEU A 163 2.55 -19.82 1.42
CA LEU A 163 2.83 -18.41 1.71
C LEU A 163 3.18 -17.62 0.45
N SER A 164 3.98 -18.20 -0.45
CA SER A 164 4.32 -17.60 -1.74
C SER A 164 3.08 -17.36 -2.58
N GLU A 165 2.18 -18.33 -2.66
CA GLU A 165 0.91 -18.20 -3.39
C GLU A 165 -0.02 -17.14 -2.78
N LEU A 166 -0.12 -17.09 -1.44
CA LEU A 166 -0.84 -16.03 -0.73
C LEU A 166 -0.25 -14.63 -1.02
N ASN A 167 1.08 -14.52 -1.10
CA ASN A 167 1.77 -13.27 -1.44
C ASN A 167 1.43 -12.80 -2.86
N VAL A 168 1.33 -13.73 -3.81
CA VAL A 168 0.92 -13.42 -5.19
C VAL A 168 -0.51 -12.90 -5.23
N LEU A 169 -1.45 -13.60 -4.58
CA LEU A 169 -2.85 -13.19 -4.54
C LEU A 169 -3.03 -11.79 -3.94
N ILE A 170 -2.37 -11.49 -2.82
CA ILE A 170 -2.54 -10.19 -2.18
C ILE A 170 -1.87 -9.06 -2.97
N ALA A 171 -0.75 -9.33 -3.64
CA ALA A 171 -0.13 -8.38 -4.55
C ALA A 171 -1.09 -8.03 -5.71
N GLN A 172 -1.71 -9.05 -6.31
CA GLN A 172 -2.71 -8.87 -7.37
C GLN A 172 -3.95 -8.13 -6.90
N ALA A 173 -4.50 -8.47 -5.72
CA ALA A 173 -5.65 -7.75 -5.16
C ALA A 173 -5.38 -6.24 -5.03
N ARG A 174 -4.14 -5.87 -4.65
CA ARG A 174 -3.70 -4.48 -4.53
C ARG A 174 -3.47 -3.80 -5.87
N GLN A 175 -2.92 -4.50 -6.86
CA GLN A 175 -2.80 -3.98 -8.23
C GLN A 175 -4.18 -3.68 -8.81
N LEU A 176 -5.11 -4.64 -8.70
CA LEU A 176 -6.51 -4.43 -9.09
C LEU A 176 -7.18 -3.31 -8.31
N GLN A 177 -6.85 -3.12 -7.03
CA GLN A 177 -7.36 -1.99 -6.24
C GLN A 177 -6.94 -0.65 -6.83
N VAL A 178 -5.67 -0.51 -7.21
CA VAL A 178 -5.17 0.68 -7.89
C VAL A 178 -5.86 0.88 -9.25
N HIS A 179 -6.05 -0.19 -10.03
CA HIS A 179 -6.78 -0.11 -11.30
C HIS A 179 -8.24 0.30 -11.12
N ARG A 180 -8.92 -0.26 -10.11
CA ARG A 180 -10.29 0.11 -9.75
C ARG A 180 -10.37 1.58 -9.39
N ASP A 181 -9.47 2.06 -8.55
CA ASP A 181 -9.48 3.44 -8.07
C ASP A 181 -9.19 4.42 -9.20
N ASN A 182 -8.28 4.07 -10.12
CA ASN A 182 -8.01 4.86 -11.33
C ASN A 182 -9.21 4.88 -12.28
N LEU A 183 -9.86 3.74 -12.53
CA LEU A 183 -11.07 3.65 -13.36
C LEU A 183 -12.22 4.44 -12.74
N ARG A 184 -12.45 4.30 -11.43
CA ARG A 184 -13.44 5.08 -10.70
C ARG A 184 -13.12 6.56 -10.74
N ALA A 185 -11.87 6.97 -10.59
CA ALA A 185 -11.48 8.37 -10.71
C ALA A 185 -11.75 8.90 -12.12
N ALA A 186 -11.43 8.13 -13.17
CA ALA A 186 -11.71 8.50 -14.55
C ALA A 186 -13.21 8.62 -14.83
N ILE A 187 -14.03 7.70 -14.29
CA ILE A 187 -15.50 7.72 -14.43
C ILE A 187 -16.12 8.85 -13.58
N ASN A 188 -15.64 9.08 -12.35
CA ASN A 188 -16.21 10.08 -11.43
C ASN A 188 -15.79 11.51 -11.74
N ALA A 189 -14.58 11.75 -12.26
CA ALA A 189 -14.20 13.04 -12.84
C ALA A 189 -15.12 13.45 -14.00
N GLU A 190 -15.83 12.46 -14.54
CA GLU A 190 -16.75 12.54 -15.65
C GLU A 190 -18.11 11.93 -15.27
N SER A 191 -18.59 12.13 -14.02
CA SER A 191 -19.77 11.41 -13.51
C SER A 191 -20.88 11.39 -14.56
N ALA A 192 -21.15 10.21 -15.12
CA ALA A 192 -21.90 10.07 -16.36
C ALA A 192 -23.25 10.79 -16.28
N ASP A 193 -23.93 10.68 -15.13
CA ASP A 193 -25.19 11.36 -14.85
C ASP A 193 -25.08 12.89 -14.92
N ALA A 194 -24.00 13.48 -14.40
CA ALA A 194 -23.79 14.92 -14.48
C ALA A 194 -23.46 15.36 -15.92
N LEU A 195 -22.72 14.56 -16.69
CA LEU A 195 -22.46 14.84 -18.09
C LEU A 195 -23.74 14.72 -18.93
N PHE A 196 -24.58 13.72 -18.67
CA PHE A 196 -25.90 13.58 -19.29
C PHE A 196 -26.79 14.77 -18.96
N ALA A 197 -26.87 15.17 -17.69
CA ALA A 197 -27.64 16.34 -17.27
C ALA A 197 -27.15 17.63 -17.93
N GLN A 198 -25.82 17.84 -18.00
CA GLN A 198 -25.22 18.99 -18.70
C GLN A 198 -25.55 18.96 -20.20
N ARG A 199 -25.49 17.80 -20.84
CA ARG A 199 -25.80 17.65 -22.27
C ARG A 199 -27.26 18.04 -22.56
N GLU A 200 -28.21 17.58 -21.74
CA GLU A 200 -29.63 17.89 -21.92
C GLU A 200 -29.93 19.38 -21.63
N ASP A 201 -29.24 20.00 -20.67
CA ASP A 201 -29.31 21.44 -20.45
C ASP A 201 -28.77 22.25 -21.65
N LEU A 202 -27.62 21.86 -22.22
CA LEU A 202 -27.09 22.51 -23.43
C LEU A 202 -28.00 22.33 -24.64
N ARG A 203 -28.61 21.14 -24.84
CA ARG A 203 -29.61 20.92 -25.90
C ARG A 203 -30.84 21.81 -25.72
N THR A 204 -31.30 21.98 -24.48
CA THR A 204 -32.40 22.88 -24.17
C THR A 204 -32.03 24.34 -24.48
N LYS A 205 -30.82 24.77 -24.13
CA LYS A 205 -30.30 26.11 -24.44
C LYS A 205 -30.15 26.34 -25.94
N LEU A 206 -29.64 25.35 -26.69
CA LEU A 206 -29.47 25.39 -28.13
C LEU A 206 -30.78 25.75 -28.86
N SER A 207 -31.91 25.17 -28.42
CA SER A 207 -33.23 25.44 -29.02
C SER A 207 -33.70 26.90 -28.94
N ARG A 208 -33.05 27.72 -28.10
CA ARG A 208 -33.40 29.12 -27.86
C ARG A 208 -32.42 30.13 -28.47
N ILE A 209 -31.31 29.65 -29.05
CA ILE A 209 -30.27 30.51 -29.63
C ILE A 209 -30.61 30.79 -31.10
N ALA A 210 -30.74 32.07 -31.46
CA ALA A 210 -30.98 32.50 -32.83
C ALA A 210 -29.70 32.86 -33.61
N ASP A 211 -28.62 33.21 -32.90
CA ASP A 211 -27.34 33.54 -33.53
C ASP A 211 -26.61 32.28 -34.00
N GLU A 212 -26.23 32.27 -35.28
CA GLU A 212 -25.65 31.12 -35.95
C GLU A 212 -24.23 30.79 -35.45
N ALA A 213 -23.45 31.81 -35.07
CA ALA A 213 -22.12 31.60 -34.52
C ALA A 213 -22.19 30.96 -33.12
N ALA A 214 -23.05 31.50 -32.25
CA ALA A 214 -23.31 30.94 -30.92
C ALA A 214 -23.89 29.51 -31.00
N ARG A 215 -24.79 29.24 -31.96
CA ARG A 215 -25.37 27.92 -32.19
C ARG A 215 -24.29 26.88 -32.52
N ARG A 216 -23.37 27.20 -33.44
CA ARG A 216 -22.25 26.31 -33.79
C ARG A 216 -21.31 26.05 -32.61
N ALA A 217 -20.99 27.06 -31.81
CA ALA A 217 -20.17 26.88 -30.61
C ALA A 217 -20.86 25.99 -29.55
N MET A 218 -22.18 26.10 -29.43
CA MET A 218 -22.98 25.26 -28.54
C MET A 218 -23.06 23.81 -29.04
N GLU A 219 -23.23 23.60 -30.34
CA GLU A 219 -23.18 22.27 -30.97
C GLU A 219 -21.84 21.58 -30.75
N GLN A 220 -20.72 22.31 -30.90
CA GLN A 220 -19.38 21.79 -30.59
C GLN A 220 -19.25 21.39 -29.11
N SER A 221 -19.83 22.17 -28.20
CA SER A 221 -19.81 21.83 -26.77
C SER A 221 -20.62 20.57 -26.46
N ILE A 222 -21.76 20.38 -27.13
CA ILE A 222 -22.58 19.17 -27.03
C ILE A 222 -21.83 17.95 -27.57
N ASP A 223 -21.16 18.08 -28.71
CA ASP A 223 -20.36 17.01 -29.33
C ASP A 223 -19.20 16.56 -28.42
N LEU A 224 -18.51 17.52 -27.79
CA LEU A 224 -17.49 17.23 -26.78
C LEU A 224 -18.06 16.51 -25.54
N LEU A 225 -19.25 16.90 -25.06
CA LEU A 225 -19.91 16.22 -23.95
C LEU A 225 -20.36 14.81 -24.34
N GLU A 226 -20.84 14.60 -25.57
CA GLU A 226 -21.25 13.29 -26.08
C GLU A 226 -20.06 12.34 -26.16
N THR A 227 -18.92 12.82 -26.67
CA THR A 227 -17.65 12.07 -26.69
C THR A 227 -17.22 11.67 -25.27
N ARG A 228 -17.31 12.59 -24.30
CA ARG A 228 -16.99 12.30 -22.89
C ARG A 228 -17.96 11.31 -22.24
N CYS A 229 -19.27 11.44 -22.50
CA CYS A 229 -20.27 10.48 -22.02
C CYS A 229 -19.98 9.08 -22.56
N GLN A 230 -19.69 8.97 -23.85
CA GLN A 230 -19.37 7.70 -24.50
C GLN A 230 -18.08 7.11 -23.92
N ALA A 231 -17.06 7.94 -23.66
CA ALA A 231 -15.84 7.50 -23.00
C ALA A 231 -16.09 6.99 -21.57
N ALA A 232 -16.92 7.66 -20.77
CA ALA A 232 -17.27 7.17 -19.43
C ALA A 232 -18.02 5.82 -19.51
N GLN A 233 -18.94 5.67 -20.46
CA GLN A 233 -19.70 4.43 -20.67
C GLN A 233 -18.83 3.25 -21.10
N THR A 234 -17.79 3.47 -21.90
CA THR A 234 -16.90 2.39 -22.36
C THR A 234 -15.99 1.87 -21.23
N LEU A 235 -15.78 2.64 -20.16
CA LEU A 235 -14.98 2.24 -19.00
C LEU A 235 -15.77 1.44 -17.97
N GLN A 236 -17.09 1.57 -17.94
CA GLN A 236 -17.95 0.92 -16.97
C GLN A 236 -17.80 -0.62 -16.96
N PRO A 237 -17.79 -1.33 -18.12
CA PRO A 237 -17.59 -2.78 -18.13
C PRO A 237 -16.20 -3.21 -17.62
N SER A 238 -15.18 -2.38 -17.84
CA SER A 238 -13.82 -2.64 -17.34
C SER A 238 -13.77 -2.51 -15.82
N LEU A 239 -14.46 -1.52 -15.26
CA LEU A 239 -14.60 -1.38 -13.81
C LEU A 239 -15.29 -2.61 -13.20
N GLU A 240 -16.43 -3.01 -13.77
CA GLU A 240 -17.18 -4.19 -13.31
C GLU A 240 -16.34 -5.47 -13.36
N ARG A 241 -15.52 -5.64 -14.41
CA ARG A 241 -14.61 -6.79 -14.54
C ARG A 241 -13.52 -6.78 -13.47
N VAL A 242 -12.93 -5.62 -13.18
CA VAL A 242 -11.93 -5.48 -12.11
C VAL A 242 -12.54 -5.79 -10.75
N GLU A 243 -13.74 -5.28 -10.47
CA GLU A 243 -14.46 -5.55 -9.22
C GLU A 243 -14.80 -7.04 -9.06
N ALA A 244 -15.27 -7.68 -10.12
CA ALA A 244 -15.51 -9.13 -10.12
C ALA A 244 -14.22 -9.92 -9.85
N GLN A 245 -13.10 -9.53 -10.45
CA GLN A 245 -11.82 -10.21 -10.23
C GLN A 245 -11.29 -10.02 -8.80
N GLN A 246 -11.48 -8.84 -8.21
CA GLN A 246 -11.16 -8.62 -6.79
C GLN A 246 -11.97 -9.54 -5.86
N GLU A 247 -13.26 -9.73 -6.16
CA GLU A 247 -14.12 -10.63 -5.39
C GLU A 247 -13.65 -12.08 -5.53
N VAL A 248 -13.27 -12.52 -6.74
CA VAL A 248 -12.70 -13.87 -6.95
C VAL A 248 -11.44 -14.08 -6.12
N ILE A 249 -10.51 -13.11 -6.07
CA ILE A 249 -9.32 -13.20 -5.23
C ILE A 249 -9.71 -13.26 -3.74
N LEU A 250 -10.66 -12.45 -3.30
CA LEU A 250 -11.16 -12.48 -1.92
C LEU A 250 -11.72 -13.87 -1.56
N GLN A 251 -12.60 -14.43 -2.38
CA GLN A 251 -13.17 -15.76 -2.14
C GLN A 251 -12.11 -16.86 -2.16
N THR A 252 -11.07 -16.70 -3.00
CA THR A 252 -9.93 -17.62 -3.02
C THR A 252 -9.15 -17.56 -1.71
N LEU A 253 -8.85 -16.37 -1.20
CA LEU A 253 -8.19 -16.19 0.10
C LEU A 253 -9.01 -16.80 1.25
N VAL A 254 -10.34 -16.57 1.28
CA VAL A 254 -11.25 -17.14 2.28
C VAL A 254 -11.31 -18.68 2.19
N SER A 255 -11.26 -19.24 0.98
CA SER A 255 -11.21 -20.68 0.76
C SER A 255 -9.90 -21.30 1.28
N VAL A 256 -8.76 -20.65 1.02
CA VAL A 256 -7.46 -21.05 1.57
C VAL A 256 -7.48 -20.98 3.10
N GLN A 257 -7.95 -19.87 3.65
CA GLN A 257 -8.11 -19.70 5.10
C GLN A 257 -8.96 -20.82 5.71
N SER A 258 -10.11 -21.14 5.11
CA SER A 258 -10.99 -22.21 5.57
C SER A 258 -10.30 -23.58 5.54
N SER A 259 -9.49 -23.83 4.50
CA SER A 259 -8.71 -25.05 4.36
C SER A 259 -7.61 -25.17 5.42
N LEU A 260 -6.90 -24.07 5.69
CA LEU A 260 -5.93 -23.97 6.79
C LEU A 260 -6.60 -24.14 8.15
N ALA A 261 -7.78 -23.55 8.37
CA ALA A 261 -8.53 -23.70 9.61
C ALA A 261 -8.95 -25.17 9.86
N ARG A 262 -9.40 -25.88 8.81
CA ARG A 262 -9.67 -27.32 8.90
C ARG A 262 -8.41 -28.12 9.23
N MET A 263 -7.27 -27.76 8.63
CA MET A 263 -5.97 -28.39 8.91
C MET A 263 -5.56 -28.26 10.38
N LYS A 264 -5.80 -27.09 10.99
CA LYS A 264 -5.55 -26.86 12.42
C LYS A 264 -6.32 -27.82 13.33
N VAL A 265 -7.56 -28.15 12.96
CA VAL A 265 -8.45 -29.00 13.76
C VAL A 265 -8.20 -30.49 13.53
N ALA A 266 -7.91 -30.90 12.28
CA ALA A 266 -7.73 -32.29 11.89
C ALA A 266 -6.46 -32.50 11.04
N PRO A 267 -5.26 -32.53 11.66
CA PRO A 267 -3.98 -32.57 10.92
C PRO A 267 -3.78 -33.85 10.11
N ALA A 268 -4.38 -34.96 10.57
CA ALA A 268 -4.28 -36.28 9.93
C ALA A 268 -5.25 -36.45 8.73
N ALA A 269 -6.18 -35.51 8.51
CA ALA A 269 -7.22 -35.63 7.48
C ALA A 269 -6.81 -35.08 6.11
N LEU A 270 -5.61 -34.47 5.99
CA LEU A 270 -5.14 -33.87 4.76
C LEU A 270 -4.23 -34.82 3.98
N THR A 271 -4.82 -35.43 2.97
CA THR A 271 -4.10 -35.99 1.84
C THR A 271 -3.56 -34.85 0.96
N ALA A 272 -2.48 -35.09 0.20
CA ALA A 272 -1.93 -34.18 -0.82
C ALA A 272 -2.93 -33.49 -1.80
N PRO A 273 -4.14 -34.02 -2.11
CA PRO A 273 -5.11 -33.40 -3.00
C PRO A 273 -5.56 -32.00 -2.61
N ASP A 274 -5.77 -31.69 -1.32
CA ASP A 274 -6.32 -30.39 -0.93
C ASP A 274 -5.33 -29.24 -1.17
N ILE A 275 -4.02 -29.50 -1.03
CA ILE A 275 -2.97 -28.53 -1.37
C ILE A 275 -2.91 -28.31 -2.88
N ALA A 276 -3.06 -29.38 -3.66
CA ALA A 276 -3.10 -29.28 -5.13
C ALA A 276 -4.33 -28.49 -5.61
N VAL A 277 -5.48 -28.62 -4.94
CA VAL A 277 -6.69 -27.83 -5.24
C VAL A 277 -6.45 -26.35 -4.94
N ILE A 278 -5.80 -26.02 -3.83
CA ILE A 278 -5.40 -24.64 -3.51
C ILE A 278 -4.49 -24.08 -4.61
N GLN A 279 -3.42 -24.79 -4.94
CA GLN A 279 -2.46 -24.34 -5.96
C GLN A 279 -3.13 -24.17 -7.35
N SER A 280 -3.98 -25.12 -7.74
CA SER A 280 -4.72 -25.03 -9.01
C SER A 280 -5.65 -23.81 -9.03
N SER A 281 -6.39 -23.57 -7.95
CA SER A 281 -7.32 -22.43 -7.86
C SER A 281 -6.56 -21.11 -7.94
N ILE A 282 -5.42 -21.01 -7.26
CA ILE A 282 -4.59 -19.79 -7.27
C ILE A 282 -3.98 -19.56 -8.66
N SER A 283 -3.49 -20.61 -9.31
CA SER A 283 -2.93 -20.52 -10.66
C SER A 283 -3.98 -20.06 -11.68
N GLU A 284 -5.20 -20.60 -11.60
CA GLU A 284 -6.32 -20.19 -12.46
C GLU A 284 -6.68 -18.72 -12.26
N VAL A 285 -6.83 -18.30 -11.00
CA VAL A 285 -7.15 -16.90 -10.66
C VAL A 285 -6.04 -15.95 -11.09
N THR A 286 -4.78 -16.37 -10.95
CA THR A 286 -3.61 -15.59 -11.40
C THR A 286 -3.65 -15.37 -12.91
N GLY A 287 -3.95 -16.41 -13.69
CA GLY A 287 -4.06 -16.31 -15.15
C GLY A 287 -5.22 -15.42 -15.59
N GLN A 288 -6.38 -15.54 -14.93
CA GLN A 288 -7.53 -14.68 -15.18
C GLN A 288 -7.23 -13.21 -14.85
N THR A 289 -6.57 -12.94 -13.72
CA THR A 289 -6.20 -11.57 -13.31
C THR A 289 -5.31 -10.90 -14.36
N GLN A 290 -4.28 -11.60 -14.85
CA GLN A 290 -3.38 -11.07 -15.88
C GLN A 290 -4.13 -10.73 -17.18
N ALA A 291 -5.07 -11.57 -17.60
CA ALA A 291 -5.90 -11.30 -18.77
C ALA A 291 -6.78 -10.05 -18.58
N VAL A 292 -7.33 -9.85 -17.37
CA VAL A 292 -8.12 -8.65 -17.03
C VAL A 292 -7.25 -7.41 -17.05
N GLU A 293 -6.07 -7.45 -16.42
CA GLU A 293 -5.13 -6.32 -16.40
C GLU A 293 -4.69 -5.92 -17.80
N GLN A 294 -4.37 -6.90 -18.66
CA GLN A 294 -4.03 -6.63 -20.05
C GLN A 294 -5.19 -5.97 -20.79
N ALA A 295 -6.41 -6.49 -20.65
CA ALA A 295 -7.59 -5.90 -21.29
C ALA A 295 -7.87 -4.46 -20.81
N VAL A 296 -7.68 -4.18 -19.52
CA VAL A 296 -7.82 -2.83 -18.95
C VAL A 296 -6.75 -1.91 -19.53
N GLN A 297 -5.51 -2.37 -19.64
CA GLN A 297 -4.40 -1.59 -20.17
C GLN A 297 -4.59 -1.29 -21.67
N GLU A 298 -5.09 -2.24 -22.45
CA GLU A 298 -5.47 -2.03 -23.85
C GLU A 298 -6.54 -0.93 -23.98
N VAL A 299 -7.62 -1.01 -23.19
CA VAL A 299 -8.68 0.02 -23.18
C VAL A 299 -8.15 1.40 -22.78
N MET A 300 -7.25 1.48 -21.79
CA MET A 300 -6.63 2.73 -21.37
C MET A 300 -5.69 3.32 -22.43
N SER A 301 -4.91 2.48 -23.11
CA SER A 301 -3.95 2.91 -24.12
C SER A 301 -4.62 3.44 -25.39
N VAL A 302 -5.70 2.81 -25.86
CA VAL A 302 -6.51 3.28 -27.00
C VAL A 302 -7.10 4.67 -26.74
N ARG A 303 -7.35 5.02 -25.47
CA ARG A 303 -7.85 6.35 -25.09
C ARG A 303 -6.76 7.44 -25.09
N SER A 304 -5.50 7.06 -24.87
CA SER A 304 -4.38 8.02 -24.72
C SER A 304 -3.73 8.45 -26.03
N GLY A 305 -4.05 7.79 -27.15
CA GLY A 305 -3.59 8.12 -28.50
C GLY A 305 -4.65 8.83 -29.31
#